data_AF-A0A5Q4Z3Q2-F1
#
_entry.id   AF-A0A5Q4Z3Q2-F1
#
_cell.length_a   1.000
_cell.length_b   1.000
_cell.length_c   1.000
_cell.angle_alpha   90.00
_cell.angle_beta   90.00
_cell.angle_gamma   90.00
#
_symmetry.space_group_name_H-M   'P 1'
#
loop_
_entity.id
_entity.type
_entity.pdbx_description
1 polymer ?
#
loop_
_entity_poly.entity_id
_entity_poly.type
_entity_poly.pdbx_seq_one_letter_code
_entity_poly.pdbx_strand_id
1 'polypeptide(L)'
;MLANLGPTGADLMEDFFHAGGLRTLLAERTELIDRSQKAVNGRTLVENLEGSEIFNGEVIRRHDQPLLPNSGLAVLHGHIAMVP
;
A
#
# COMPACT_ATOMS: atom_id res chain seq x y z
N MET A 1 2.92 5.42 -5.04
CA MET A 1 2.57 5.79 -3.67
C MET A 1 1.08 6.02 -3.60
N LEU A 2 0.36 5.20 -2.84
CA LEU A 2 -1.07 5.39 -2.59
C LEU A 2 -1.36 6.03 -1.24
N ALA A 3 -0.58 5.74 -0.19
CA ALA A 3 -0.69 6.43 1.09
C ALA A 3 0.07 7.75 1.06
N ASN A 4 -0.60 8.87 1.32
CA ASN A 4 0.02 10.20 1.44
C ASN A 4 0.60 10.42 2.85
N LEU A 5 1.46 9.51 3.31
CA LEU A 5 1.99 9.54 4.68
C LEU A 5 3.40 10.09 4.77
N GLY A 6 3.67 10.83 5.85
CA GLY A 6 5.02 11.25 6.21
C GLY A 6 6.00 10.06 6.30
N PRO A 7 7.30 10.25 5.96
CA PRO A 7 7.96 11.54 5.71
C PRO A 7 7.84 12.07 4.27
N THR A 8 7.25 11.32 3.34
CA THR A 8 7.16 11.71 1.92
C THR A 8 5.84 12.42 1.59
N GLY A 9 4.76 12.05 2.29
CA GLY A 9 3.44 12.66 2.17
C GLY A 9 3.12 13.65 3.29
N ALA A 10 1.92 14.20 3.23
CA ALA A 10 1.46 15.28 4.12
C ALA A 10 0.73 14.81 5.39
N ASP A 11 0.20 13.58 5.39
CA ASP A 11 -0.72 13.09 6.41
C ASP A 11 -0.04 12.19 7.46
N LEU A 12 -0.74 11.94 8.57
CA LEU A 12 -0.29 11.10 9.68
C LEU A 12 -1.01 9.74 9.72
N MET A 13 -0.52 8.84 10.58
CA MET A 13 -1.11 7.50 10.75
C MET A 13 -2.56 7.53 11.26
N GLU A 14 -2.96 8.58 11.99
CA GLU A 14 -4.34 8.76 12.45
C GLU A 14 -5.27 9.05 11.26
N ASP A 15 -4.88 9.97 10.38
CA ASP A 15 -5.60 10.27 9.14
C ASP A 15 -5.70 9.01 8.26
N PHE A 16 -4.62 8.23 8.16
CA PHE A 16 -4.60 6.97 7.43
C PHE A 16 -5.62 5.97 7.97
N PHE A 17 -5.71 5.82 9.29
CA PHE A 17 -6.68 4.94 9.93
C PHE A 17 -8.11 5.39 9.60
N HIS A 18 -8.41 6.68 9.73
CA HIS A 18 -9.72 7.24 9.40
C HIS A 18 -10.07 7.16 7.91
N ALA A 19 -9.08 7.19 7.02
CA ALA A 19 -9.27 7.03 5.59
C ALA A 19 -9.60 5.58 5.15
N GLY A 20 -9.53 4.60 6.06
CA GLY A 20 -9.79 3.17 5.80
C GLY A 20 -8.58 2.26 6.10
N GLY A 21 -7.42 2.86 6.32
CA GLY A 21 -6.21 2.19 6.79
C GLY A 21 -5.65 1.15 5.81
N LEU A 22 -4.83 0.25 6.37
CA LEU A 22 -4.05 -0.71 5.60
C LEU A 22 -4.92 -1.65 4.75
N ARG A 23 -6.08 -2.07 5.27
CA ARG A 23 -6.97 -2.99 4.54
C ARG A 23 -7.45 -2.36 3.23
N THR A 24 -7.89 -1.11 3.28
CA THR A 24 -8.29 -0.35 2.09
C THR A 24 -7.11 -0.16 1.13
N LEU A 25 -5.93 0.22 1.63
CA LEU A 25 -4.75 0.37 0.78
C LEU A 25 -4.36 -0.93 0.05
N LEU A 26 -4.44 -2.07 0.74
CA LEU A 26 -4.15 -3.38 0.14
C LEU A 26 -5.22 -3.80 -0.85
N ALA A 27 -6.49 -3.42 -0.63
CA ALA A 27 -7.59 -3.70 -1.54
C ALA A 27 -7.37 -3.05 -2.92
N GLU A 28 -6.84 -1.84 -2.95
CA GLU A 28 -6.41 -1.14 -4.18
C GLU A 28 -5.22 -1.82 -4.90
N ARG A 29 -4.61 -2.85 -4.30
CA ARG A 29 -3.41 -3.52 -4.82
C ARG A 29 -3.55 -5.04 -4.91
N THR A 30 -4.77 -5.58 -4.81
CA THR A 30 -4.99 -7.04 -4.81
C THR A 30 -4.47 -7.76 -6.04
N GLU A 31 -4.31 -7.08 -7.18
CA GLU A 31 -3.72 -7.65 -8.41
C GLU A 31 -2.21 -7.92 -8.30
N LEU A 32 -1.53 -7.27 -7.37
CA LEU A 32 -0.10 -7.44 -7.13
C LEU A 32 0.19 -8.34 -5.92
N ILE A 33 -0.85 -8.89 -5.30
CA ILE A 33 -0.78 -9.72 -4.11
C ILE A 33 -1.11 -11.16 -4.52
N ASP A 34 -0.35 -12.13 -4.03
CA ASP A 34 -0.74 -13.53 -4.11
C ASP A 34 -2.01 -13.76 -3.28
N ARG A 35 -3.12 -13.94 -3.98
CA ARG A 35 -4.47 -14.03 -3.42
C ARG A 35 -4.71 -15.34 -2.65
N SER A 36 -3.83 -16.33 -2.79
CA SER A 36 -3.95 -17.62 -2.12
C SER A 36 -3.34 -17.66 -0.71
N GLN A 37 -2.53 -16.65 -0.35
CA GLN A 37 -1.80 -16.62 0.91
C GLN A 37 -2.74 -16.44 2.11
N LYS A 38 -2.56 -17.28 3.13
CA LYS A 38 -3.32 -17.23 4.39
C LYS A 38 -2.69 -16.26 5.39
N ALA A 39 -3.54 -15.55 6.12
CA ALA A 39 -3.17 -14.79 7.30
C ALA A 39 -3.27 -15.66 8.56
N VAL A 40 -2.81 -15.11 9.69
CA VAL A 40 -2.79 -15.77 11.01
C VAL A 40 -4.18 -16.21 11.50
N ASN A 41 -5.25 -15.62 10.98
CA ASN A 41 -6.64 -15.96 11.31
C ASN A 41 -7.22 -17.10 10.44
N GLY A 42 -6.41 -17.72 9.57
CA GLY A 42 -6.80 -18.84 8.72
C GLY A 42 -7.53 -18.47 7.43
N ARG A 43 -7.97 -17.22 7.27
CA ARG A 43 -8.51 -16.66 6.02
C ARG A 43 -7.38 -16.21 5.11
N THR A 44 -7.63 -16.17 3.81
CA THR A 44 -6.70 -15.55 2.85
C THR A 44 -6.57 -14.05 3.13
N LEU A 45 -5.45 -13.45 2.71
CA LEU A 45 -5.28 -12.01 2.82
C LEU A 45 -6.42 -11.27 2.11
N VAL A 46 -6.81 -11.69 0.91
CA VAL A 46 -7.87 -11.03 0.12
C VAL A 46 -9.25 -11.12 0.77
N GLU A 47 -9.63 -12.26 1.34
CA GLU A 47 -10.88 -12.37 2.12
C GLU A 47 -10.89 -11.40 3.31
N ASN A 48 -9.73 -11.15 3.92
CA ASN A 48 -9.61 -10.17 5.00
C ASN A 48 -9.74 -8.72 4.51
N LEU A 49 -9.76 -8.43 3.20
CA LEU A 49 -9.93 -7.07 2.65
C LEU A 49 -11.38 -6.75 2.29
N GLU A 50 -12.29 -7.74 2.34
CA GLU A 50 -13.71 -7.56 2.05
C GLU A 50 -14.33 -6.43 2.91
N GLY A 51 -15.14 -5.60 2.27
CA GLY A 51 -15.82 -4.45 2.89
C GLY A 51 -14.91 -3.27 3.25
N SER A 52 -13.66 -3.27 2.79
CA SER A 52 -12.80 -2.08 2.91
C SER A 52 -13.21 -1.00 1.89
N GLU A 53 -13.12 0.26 2.31
CA GLU A 53 -13.54 1.42 1.53
C GLU A 53 -12.55 2.57 1.74
N ILE A 54 -12.38 3.41 0.71
CA ILE A 54 -11.61 4.65 0.81
C ILE A 54 -12.56 5.73 1.33
N PHE A 55 -12.37 6.16 2.57
CA PHE A 55 -13.15 7.26 3.16
C PHE A 55 -12.54 8.63 2.88
N ASN A 56 -11.24 8.70 2.61
CA ASN A 56 -10.57 9.92 2.20
C ASN A 56 -9.54 9.65 1.09
N GLY A 57 -9.88 10.09 -0.13
CA GLY A 57 -9.08 9.90 -1.33
C GLY A 57 -7.80 10.73 -1.39
N GLU A 58 -7.65 11.76 -0.56
CA GLU A 58 -6.40 12.54 -0.47
C GLU A 58 -5.34 11.80 0.37
N VAL A 59 -5.78 11.06 1.39
CA VAL A 59 -4.91 10.28 2.27
C VAL A 59 -4.58 8.90 1.66
N ILE A 60 -5.59 8.21 1.10
CA ILE A 60 -5.44 6.94 0.38
C ILE A 60 -5.90 7.13 -1.06
N ARG A 61 -4.93 7.27 -1.96
CA ARG A 61 -5.16 7.43 -3.39
C ARG A 61 -5.67 6.12 -4.02
N ARG A 62 -6.54 6.26 -5.02
CA ARG A 62 -6.95 5.14 -5.88
C ARG A 62 -5.79 4.65 -6.73
N HIS A 63 -5.84 3.38 -7.12
CA HIS A 63 -4.80 2.77 -7.94
C HIS A 63 -4.53 3.51 -9.26
N ASP A 64 -5.58 4.03 -9.91
CA ASP A 64 -5.52 4.75 -11.18
C ASP A 64 -5.10 6.23 -11.04
N GLN A 65 -5.10 6.77 -9.82
CA GLN A 65 -4.72 8.14 -9.51
C GLN A 65 -3.68 8.24 -8.37
N PRO A 66 -2.54 7.53 -8.47
CA PRO A 66 -1.54 7.49 -7.42
C PRO A 66 -0.88 8.85 -7.23
N LEU A 67 -0.42 9.14 -6.01
CA LEU A 67 0.36 10.35 -5.72
C LEU A 67 1.71 10.33 -6.44
N LEU A 68 2.33 9.14 -6.52
CA LEU A 68 3.54 8.90 -7.30
C LEU A 68 3.38 7.57 -8.05
N PRO A 69 3.48 7.50 -9.39
CA PRO A 69 3.25 6.25 -10.11
C PRO A 69 4.32 5.19 -9.82
N ASN A 70 5.59 5.60 -9.69
CA ASN A 70 6.73 4.71 -9.45
C ASN A 70 7.47 5.11 -8.17
N SER A 71 7.00 4.63 -7.02
CA SER A 71 7.57 4.95 -5.69
C SER A 71 8.16 3.74 -4.96
N GLY A 72 8.63 2.74 -5.72
CA GLY A 72 9.31 1.58 -5.15
C GLY A 72 10.75 1.91 -4.75
N LEU A 73 11.36 1.02 -3.99
CA LEU A 73 12.81 1.08 -3.73
C LEU A 73 13.57 0.70 -5.02
N ALA A 74 14.54 1.51 -5.40
CA ALA A 74 15.47 1.17 -6.46
C ALA A 74 16.62 0.33 -5.89
N VAL A 75 16.97 -0.77 -6.57
CA VAL A 75 18.17 -1.55 -6.28
C VAL A 75 19.28 -1.10 -7.24
N LEU A 76 20.37 -0.59 -6.70
CA LEU A 76 21.52 -0.14 -7.49
C LEU A 76 22.59 -1.23 -7.54
N HIS A 77 23.17 -1.42 -8.72
CA HIS A 77 24.26 -2.35 -8.96
C HIS A 77 25.43 -1.62 -9.63
N GLY A 78 26.65 -2.03 -9.32
CA GLY A 78 27.87 -1.52 -9.98
C GLY A 78 29.10 -1.63 -9.09
N HIS A 79 30.25 -1.16 -9.57
CA HIS A 79 31.52 -1.26 -8.83
C HIS A 79 31.47 -0.63 -7.42
N ILE A 80 30.72 0.48 -7.27
CA ILE A 80 30.54 1.18 -5.98
C ILE A 80 29.43 0.58 -5.10
N ALA A 81 28.65 -0.36 -5.62
CA ALA A 81 27.52 -1.02 -4.97
C ALA A 81 27.54 -2.51 -5.35
N MET A 82 28.65 -3.16 -5.04
CA MET A 82 28.88 -4.57 -5.37
C MET A 82 28.04 -5.44 -4.43
N VAL A 83 27.13 -6.21 -5.00
CA VAL A 83 26.38 -7.24 -4.29
C VAL A 83 27.18 -8.54 -4.45
N PRO A 84 27.52 -9.28 -3.37
CA PRO A 84 28.16 -10.59 -3.47
C PRO A 84 27.29 -11.62 -4.18
#